data_AF-A0A0J6VJX0-F1
#
_entry.id   AF-A0A0J6VJX0-F1
#
_cell.length_a   1.000
_cell.length_b   1.000
_cell.length_c   1.000
_cell.angle_alpha   90.00
_cell.angle_beta   90.00
_cell.angle_gamma   90.00
#
_symmetry.space_group_name_H-M   'P 1'
#
loop_
_entity.id
_entity.type
_entity.pdbx_description
1 polymer ?
#
loop_
_entity_poly.entity_id
_entity_poly.type
_entity_poly.pdbx_seq_one_letter_code
_entity_poly.pdbx_strand_id
1 'polypeptide(L)' 'MPAAWSKAVADDPGEYEWVPLRLPPDVTRVTASVRLSIEAEYRGWELTRVRLYTDGSRRVLLRRKKRGDAAQGPDLPAL' A
#
# COMPACT_ATOMS: atom_id res chain seq x y z
N MET A 1 12.31 -3.39 -2.72
CA MET A 1 11.51 -3.72 -1.51
C MET A 1 12.43 -4.18 -0.37
N PRO A 2 12.11 -3.92 0.90
CA PRO A 2 12.94 -4.36 2.02
C PRO A 2 12.91 -5.89 2.20
N ALA A 3 14.05 -6.51 2.50
CA ALA A 3 14.19 -7.96 2.65
C ALA A 3 13.20 -8.59 3.65
N ALA A 4 12.84 -7.85 4.70
CA ALA A 4 11.90 -8.30 5.72
C ALA A 4 10.48 -8.57 5.19
N TRP A 5 10.14 -8.09 3.98
CA TRP A 5 8.79 -8.18 3.42
C TRP A 5 8.72 -8.86 2.05
N SER A 6 9.86 -9.31 1.52
CA SER A 6 9.93 -10.01 0.24
C SER A 6 8.98 -11.22 0.21
N LYS A 7 8.88 -11.95 1.33
CA LYS A 7 7.97 -13.10 1.46
C LYS A 7 6.49 -12.72 1.31
N ALA A 8 6.06 -11.65 1.98
CA ALA A 8 4.66 -11.20 1.92
C ALA A 8 4.23 -10.80 0.50
N VAL A 9 5.17 -10.34 -0.32
CA VAL A 9 4.89 -10.01 -1.73
C VAL A 9 5.06 -11.22 -2.65
N ALA A 10 5.90 -12.19 -2.28
CA ALA A 10 6.05 -13.44 -3.00
C ALA A 10 4.85 -14.38 -2.83
N ASP A 11 4.15 -14.33 -1.69
CA ASP A 11 2.93 -15.12 -1.42
C ASP A 11 1.72 -14.67 -2.27
N ASP A 12 1.71 -13.44 -2.80
CA ASP A 12 0.64 -12.88 -3.65
C ASP A 12 1.18 -12.41 -5.03
N PRO A 13 1.68 -13.33 -5.88
CA PRO A 13 2.37 -12.97 -7.11
C PRO A 13 1.36 -12.57 -8.21
N GLY A 14 1.09 -11.27 -8.30
CA GLY A 14 0.56 -10.68 -9.54
C GLY A 14 -0.76 -9.93 -9.41
N GLU A 15 -1.58 -10.20 -8.39
CA GLU A 15 -2.89 -9.55 -8.22
C GLU A 15 -2.83 -8.19 -7.54
N TYR A 16 -1.80 -7.94 -6.72
CA TYR A 16 -1.70 -6.75 -5.89
C TYR A 16 -0.50 -5.87 -6.25
N GLU A 17 -0.70 -4.57 -6.17
CA GLU A 17 0.34 -3.55 -6.06
C GLU A 17 0.75 -3.43 -4.58
N TRP A 18 2.05 -3.28 -4.32
CA TRP A 18 2.59 -3.23 -2.98
C TRP A 18 3.43 -1.97 -2.78
N VAL A 19 3.18 -1.23 -1.70
CA VAL A 19 3.93 -0.01 -1.38
C VAL A 19 4.51 -0.09 0.03
N PRO A 20 5.85 -0.11 0.16
CA PRO A 20 6.52 0.03 1.44
C PRO A 20 6.63 1.51 1.83
N LEU A 21 6.13 1.88 3.00
CA LEU A 21 6.27 3.21 3.60
C LEU A 21 7.13 3.16 4.86
N ARG A 22 7.89 4.23 5.11
CA ARG A 22 8.56 4.48 6.39
C ARG A 22 7.97 5.73 7.02
N LEU A 23 7.45 5.59 8.22
CA LEU A 23 6.98 6.70 9.05
C LEU A 23 8.09 7.03 10.05
N PRO A 24 8.56 8.29 10.08
CA PRO A 24 9.57 8.71 11.02
C PRO A 24 8.99 8.79 12.45
N PRO A 25 9.85 8.83 13.49
CA PRO A 25 9.42 8.75 14.88
C PRO A 25 8.64 9.97 15.39
N ASP A 26 8.83 11.13 14.77
CA ASP A 26 8.12 12.38 15.07
C ASP A 26 6.64 12.35 14.66
N VAL A 27 6.27 11.46 13.73
CA VAL A 27 4.87 11.25 13.38
C VAL A 27 4.19 10.55 14.55
N THR A 28 3.12 11.13 15.11
CA THR A 28 2.41 10.45 16.20
C THR A 28 1.68 9.20 15.71
N ARG A 29 1.26 8.33 16.63
CA ARG A 29 0.40 7.18 16.30
C ARG A 29 -0.92 7.64 15.67
N VAL A 30 -1.56 8.66 16.24
CA VAL A 30 -2.84 9.20 15.76
C VAL A 30 -2.69 9.77 14.35
N THR A 31 -1.67 10.59 14.10
CA THR A 31 -1.42 11.15 12.77
C THR A 31 -1.17 10.07 11.72
N ALA A 32 -0.39 9.04 12.08
CA ALA A 32 -0.18 7.89 11.19
C ALA A 32 -1.49 7.15 10.88
N SER A 33 -2.30 6.86 11.90
CA SER A 33 -3.59 6.18 11.71
C SER A 33 -4.50 6.96 10.78
N VAL A 34 -4.67 8.27 11.01
CA VAL A 34 -5.50 9.12 10.14
C VAL A 34 -5.02 9.10 8.69
N ARG A 35 -3.71 9.27 8.45
CA ARG A 35 -3.14 9.25 7.09
C ARG A 35 -3.37 7.90 6.40
N LEU A 36 -3.12 6.80 7.10
CA LEU A 36 -3.31 5.46 6.54
C LEU A 36 -4.79 5.16 6.27
N SER A 37 -5.70 5.61 7.13
CA SER A 37 -7.14 5.49 6.89
C SER A 37 -7.60 6.26 5.66
N ILE A 38 -7.07 7.46 5.42
CA ILE A 38 -7.37 8.24 4.21
C ILE A 38 -6.88 7.49 2.95
N GLU A 39 -5.67 6.94 2.99
CA GLU A 39 -5.16 6.14 1.87
C GLU A 39 -6.02 4.89 1.62
N ALA A 40 -6.53 4.24 2.68
CA ALA A 40 -7.42 3.12 2.54
C ALA A 40 -8.76 3.49 1.92
N GLU A 41 -9.40 4.53 2.46
CA GLU A 41 -10.73 4.95 2.03
C GLU A 41 -10.74 5.49 0.59
N TYR A 42 -9.77 6.35 0.26
CA TYR A 42 -9.83 7.14 -0.98
C TYR A 42 -8.89 6.65 -2.08
N ARG A 43 -7.86 5.86 -1.75
CA ARG A 43 -6.86 5.38 -2.73
C ARG A 43 -6.89 3.87 -2.91
N GLY A 44 -7.71 3.16 -2.12
CA GLY A 44 -7.87 1.72 -2.15
C GLY A 44 -6.70 0.97 -1.53
N TRP A 45 -5.89 1.62 -0.68
CA TRP A 45 -4.74 0.99 -0.04
C TRP A 45 -5.13 0.25 1.24
N GLU A 46 -4.94 -1.06 1.25
CA GLU A 46 -5.14 -1.87 2.45
C GLU A 46 -3.86 -1.95 3.27
N LEU A 47 -3.99 -1.86 4.59
CA LEU A 47 -2.88 -2.03 5.52
C LEU A 47 -2.61 -3.52 5.75
N THR A 48 -1.45 -4.03 5.29
CA THR A 48 -1.12 -5.46 5.44
C THR A 48 -0.19 -5.73 6.61
N ARG A 49 0.83 -4.88 6.83
CA ARG A 49 1.81 -5.11 7.89
C ARG A 49 2.34 -3.80 8.45
N VAL A 50 2.52 -3.77 9.77
CA VAL A 50 3.19 -2.68 10.47
C VAL A 50 4.30 -3.25 11.33
N ARG A 51 5.47 -2.62 11.32
CA ARG A 51 6.57 -2.90 12.23
C ARG A 51 7.05 -1.61 12.87
N LEU A 52 6.96 -1.54 14.20
CA LEU A 52 7.54 -0.48 15.01
C LEU A 52 8.99 -0.87 15.35
N TYR A 53 9.89 0.11 15.32
CA TYR A 53 11.29 -0.02 15.68
C TYR A 53 11.57 0.73 16.99
N THR A 54 12.68 0.38 17.65
CA THR A 54 13.09 0.96 18.92
C THR A 54 13.46 2.44 18.82
N ASP A 55 13.82 2.92 17.62
CA ASP A 55 14.02 4.33 17.31
C ASP A 55 12.70 5.12 17.16
N GLY A 56 11.55 4.47 17.38
CA GLY A 56 10.21 5.03 17.20
C GLY A 56 9.73 5.08 15.75
N SER A 57 10.59 4.77 14.78
CA SER A 57 10.18 4.71 13.38
C SER A 57 9.27 3.52 13.14
N ARG A 58 8.37 3.64 12.17
CA ARG A 58 7.51 2.54 11.73
C ARG A 58 7.74 2.26 10.26
N ARG A 59 7.73 0.98 9.91
CA ARG A 59 7.64 0.57 8.51
C ARG A 59 6.29 -0.07 8.29
N VAL A 60 5.60 0.40 7.26
CA VAL A 60 4.25 -0.02 6.88
C VAL A 60 4.30 -0.63 5.48
N LEU A 61 3.61 -1.75 5.30
CA LEU A 61 3.37 -2.33 3.99
C LEU A 61 1.89 -2.18 3.65
N LEU A 62 1.63 -1.48 2.54
CA LEU A 62 0.31 -1.34 1.96
C LEU A 62 0.19 -2.23 0.73
N ARG A 63 -1.03 -2.70 0.46
CA ARG A 63 -1.38 -3.39 -0.78
C ARG A 63 -2.63 -2.80 -1.41
N ARG A 64 -2.77 -2.92 -2.73
CA ARG A 64 -4.02 -2.61 -3.43
C ARG A 64 -4.16 -3.58 -4.59
N LYS A 65 -5.37 -4.08 -4.87
CA LYS A 65 -5.58 -4.92 -6.04
C LYS A 65 -5.24 -4.13 -7.31
N LYS A 66 -4.38 -4.67 -8.17
CA LYS A 66 -4.18 -4.11 -9.51
C LYS A 66 -5.55 -4.09 -10.17
N ARG A 67 -5.92 -2.97 -10.76
CA ARG A 67 -7.00 -3.02 -11.75
C ARG A 67 -6.45 -3.94 -12.83
N GLY A 68 -6.98 -5.16 -12.91
CA GLY A 68 -6.80 -5.99 -14.10
C GLY A 68 -7.15 -5.12 -15.30
N ASP A 69 -6.53 -5.40 -16.43
CA ASP A 69 -6.59 -4.74 -17.74
C ASP A 69 -8.02 -4.52 -18.32
N ALA A 70 -8.96 -4.06 -17.52
CA ALA A 70 -10.32 -3.62 -17.86
C ALA A 70 -10.31 -2.13 -18.23
N ALA A 71 -9.15 -1.64 -18.67
CA ALA A 71 -8.98 -0.40 -19.39
C ALA A 71 -8.49 -0.70 -20.81
N GLN A 72 -9.03 -1.75 -21.46
CA GLN A 72 -9.33 -1.57 -22.88
C GLN A 72 -10.28 -0.37 -22.94
N GLY A 73 -9.79 0.71 -23.56
CA GLY A 73 -10.43 2.02 -23.55
C GLY A 73 -11.88 1.98 -24.02
N PRO A 74 -12.65 3.06 -23.78
CA PRO A 74 -14.00 3.14 -24.31
C PRO A 74 -13.96 2.90 -25.82
N ASP A 75 -14.75 1.94 -26.29
CA ASP A 75 -15.06 1.75 -27.71
C ASP A 75 -15.73 3.05 -28.19
N LEU A 76 -14.92 3.96 -28.72
CA LEU A 76 -15.42 5.16 -29.38
C LEU A 76 -15.83 4.72 -30.79
N PRO A 77 -17.12 4.81 -31.16
CA PRO A 77 -17.51 4.52 -32.52
C PRO A 77 -16.82 5.51 -33.45
N ALA A 78 -16.06 4.98 -34.40
CA ALA A 78 -15.48 5.76 -35.48
C ALA A 78 -16.62 6.45 -36.26
N LEU A 79 -16.57 7.78 -36.34
CA LEU A 79 -17.38 8.59 -37.24
C LEU A 79 -16.71 8.67 -38.62
#